data_AF-A0A6L5XKD0-F1
#
_entry.id   AF-A0A6L5XKD0-F1
#
_cell.length_a   1.000
_cell.length_b   1.000
_cell.length_c   1.000
_cell.angle_alpha   90.00
_cell.angle_beta   90.00
_cell.angle_gamma   90.00
#
_symmetry.space_group_name_H-M   'P 1'
#
loop_
_entity.id
_entity.type
_entity.pdbx_description
1 polymer ?
#
loop_
_entity_poly.entity_id
_entity_poly.type
_entity_poly.pdbx_seq_one_letter_code
_entity_poly.pdbx_strand_id
1 'polypeptide(L)' 'MATLPAMRTTGFVRLPQVLQLIPISKSAWWDGCKSGRFSKLVKLGPRTTAWRAEDIVGLKMLFIFSLD' A
#
# COMPACT_ATOMS: atom_id res chain seq x y z
N MET A 1 22.43 -6.11 -10.95
CA MET A 1 22.31 -6.40 -9.50
C MET A 1 21.51 -5.27 -8.85
N ALA A 2 20.18 -5.31 -8.92
CA ALA A 2 19.34 -4.29 -8.28
C ALA A 2 19.15 -4.69 -6.82
N THR A 3 19.87 -4.03 -5.92
CA THR A 3 19.61 -4.11 -4.49
C THR A 3 18.17 -3.64 -4.27
N LEU A 4 17.25 -4.56 -3.97
CA LEU A 4 15.93 -4.18 -3.48
C LEU A 4 16.19 -3.28 -2.27
N PRO A 5 15.80 -1.98 -2.31
CA PRO A 5 15.99 -1.12 -1.16
C PRO A 5 15.32 -1.85 0.00
N ALA A 6 16.08 -2.13 1.06
CA ALA A 6 15.57 -2.78 2.26
C ALA A 6 14.30 -2.01 2.63
N MET A 7 13.13 -2.58 2.32
CA MET A 7 11.86 -1.88 2.47
C MET A 7 11.76 -1.64 3.95
N ARG A 8 12.03 -0.40 4.39
CA ARG A 8 11.89 -0.06 5.79
C ARG A 8 10.41 -0.28 6.07
N THR A 9 10.11 -1.32 6.85
CA THR A 9 8.72 -1.69 7.19
C THR A 9 8.05 -0.60 8.03
N THR A 10 8.79 0.47 8.38
CA THR A 10 8.34 1.58 9.20
C THR A 10 8.26 2.87 8.39
N GLY A 11 7.14 3.58 8.52
CA GLY A 11 6.88 4.86 7.85
C GLY A 11 5.47 4.96 7.26
N PHE A 12 5.20 6.08 6.60
CA PHE A 12 3.94 6.34 5.91
C PHE A 12 4.18 6.49 4.41
N VAL A 13 3.35 5.82 3.61
CA VAL A 13 3.39 5.88 2.15
C VAL A 13 2.13 6.53 1.60
N ARG A 14 2.28 7.28 0.51
CA ARG A 14 1.17 7.93 -0.19
C ARG A 14 0.69 7.10 -1.36
N LEU A 15 -0.48 7.45 -1.88
CA LEU A 15 -1.14 6.74 -2.97
C LEU A 15 -0.21 6.48 -4.18
N PRO A 16 0.57 7.46 -4.70
CA PRO A 16 1.46 7.19 -5.84
C PRO A 16 2.49 6.09 -5.56
N GLN A 17 3.03 6.02 -4.34
CA GLN A 17 3.98 4.96 -3.95
C GLN A 17 3.29 3.61 -3.81
N VAL A 18 2.07 3.59 -3.27
CA VAL A 18 1.28 2.38 -3.16
C VAL A 18 1.01 1.78 -4.55
N LEU A 19 0.64 2.60 -5.52
CA LEU A 19 0.37 2.16 -6.90
C LEU A 19 1.64 1.66 -7.61
N GLN A 20 2.83 2.13 -7.23
CA GLN A 20 4.10 1.57 -7.72
C GLN A 20 4.41 0.20 -7.12
N LEU A 21 3.98 -0.05 -5.89
CA LEU A 21 4.19 -1.33 -5.21
C LEU A 21 3.17 -2.39 -5.63
N ILE A 22 1.91 -1.96 -5.81
CA ILE A 22 0.75 -2.78 -6.14
C ILE A 22 0.17 -2.18 -7.42
N PRO A 23 0.46 -2.76 -8.60
CA PRO A 23 0.11 -2.19 -9.90
C PRO A 23 -1.37 -2.40 -10.22
N ILE A 24 -2.25 -1.77 -9.43
CA ILE A 24 -3.70 -1.73 -9.66
C ILE A 24 -4.15 -0.31 -9.98
N SER A 25 -5.37 -0.16 -10.48
CA SER A 25 -5.95 1.16 -10.73
C SER A 25 -6.23 1.90 -9.42
N LYS A 26 -6.16 3.24 -9.46
CA LYS A 26 -6.51 4.09 -8.33
C LYS A 26 -7.93 3.82 -7.81
N SER A 27 -8.89 3.60 -8.71
CA SER A 27 -10.27 3.24 -8.37
C SER A 27 -10.35 1.92 -7.62
N ALA A 28 -9.68 0.86 -8.11
CA ALA A 28 -9.62 -0.42 -7.41
C ALA A 28 -9.01 -0.27 -6.00
N TRP A 29 -7.98 0.58 -5.86
CA TRP A 29 -7.40 0.90 -4.55
C TRP A 29 -8.43 1.54 -3.60
N TRP A 30 -9.18 2.54 -4.06
CA TRP A 30 -10.21 3.17 -3.24
C TRP A 30 -11.36 2.22 -2.89
N ASP A 31 -11.77 1.36 -3.82
CA ASP A 31 -12.83 0.37 -3.58
C ASP A 31 -12.42 -0.65 -2.53
N GLY A 32 -11.23 -1.25 -2.62
CA GLY A 32 -10.77 -2.19 -1.60
C GLY A 32 -10.49 -1.52 -0.24
N CYS A 33 -10.16 -0.23 -0.25
CA CYS A 33 -10.08 0.57 0.99
C CYS A 33 -11.47 0.80 1.60
N LYS A 34 -12.50 0.99 0.77
CA LYS A 34 -13.90 1.13 1.20
C LYS A 34 -14.49 -0.19 1.69
N SER A 35 -14.13 -1.30 1.05
CA SER A 35 -14.54 -2.66 1.45
C SER A 35 -13.81 -3.18 2.69
N GLY A 36 -12.81 -2.46 3.22
CA GLY A 36 -12.02 -2.89 4.36
C GLY A 36 -11.03 -4.03 4.06
N ARG A 37 -10.80 -4.35 2.77
CA ARG A 37 -9.77 -5.31 2.34
C ARG A 37 -8.37 -4.72 2.40
N PHE A 38 -8.24 -3.39 2.34
CA PHE A 38 -6.95 -2.71 2.35
C PHE A 38 -6.60 -2.03 3.68
N SER A 39 -5.32 -1.72 3.85
CA SER A 39 -4.75 -1.06 5.04
C SER A 39 -5.57 0.13 5.51
N LYS A 40 -5.61 0.32 6.82
CA LYS A 40 -6.36 1.40 7.47
C LYS A 40 -5.80 2.75 7.03
N LEU A 41 -6.70 3.64 6.59
CA LEU A 41 -6.38 5.01 6.23
C LEU A 41 -5.81 5.74 7.46
N VAL A 42 -4.57 6.20 7.37
CA VAL A 42 -3.96 7.07 8.38
C VAL A 42 -4.07 8.52 7.91
N LYS A 43 -4.77 9.35 8.67
CA LYS A 43 -4.82 10.80 8.42
C LYS A 43 -3.57 11.44 9.02
N LEU A 44 -2.66 11.91 8.18
CA LEU A 44 -1.53 12.76 8.62
C LEU A 44 -1.91 14.23 8.74
N GLY A 45 -3.04 14.63 8.17
CA GLY A 45 -3.51 16.01 8.22
C GLY A 45 -4.89 16.17 7.58
N PRO A 46 -5.40 17.40 7.49
CA PRO A 46 -6.78 17.67 7.06
C PRO A 46 -7.08 17.22 5.62
N ARG A 47 -6.08 17.12 4.75
CA ARG A 47 -6.22 16.66 3.35
C ARG A 47 -5.25 15.55 2.96
N THR A 48 -4.49 15.01 3.91
CA THR A 48 -3.41 14.07 3.63
C THR A 48 -3.75 12.70 4.21
N THR A 49 -4.07 11.79 3.30
CA THR A 49 -4.22 10.37 3.59
C THR A 49 -2.93 9.65 3.26
N ALA A 50 -2.46 8.81 4.19
CA ALA A 50 -1.38 7.89 3.96
C ALA A 50 -1.71 6.51 4.54
N TRP A 51 -0.85 5.54 4.22
CA TRP A 51 -0.93 4.18 4.74
C TRP A 51 0.38 3.83 5.40
N ARG A 52 0.35 2.90 6.35
CA ARG A 52 1.58 2.42 6.96
C ARG A 52 2.35 1.55 5.96
N ALA A 53 3.67 1.74 5.88
CA ALA A 53 4.51 0.96 5.00
C ALA A 53 4.40 -0.55 5.28
N GLU A 54 4.41 -0.95 6.56
CA GLU A 54 4.20 -2.35 7.02
C GLU A 54 2.94 -2.98 6.44
N ASP A 55 1.80 -2.31 6.52
CA ASP A 55 0.54 -2.85 6.05
C ASP A 55 0.54 -3.02 4.52
N ILE A 56 1.10 -2.05 3.79
CA ILE A 56 1.17 -2.10 2.32
C ILE A 56 2.09 -3.23 1.86
N VAL A 57 3.21 -3.46 2.56
CA VAL A 57 4.13 -4.57 2.29
C VAL A 57 3.44 -5.91 2.57
N GLY A 58 2.71 -6.02 3.69
CA GLY A 58 1.89 -7.20 3.99
C GLY A 58 0.85 -7.47 2.91
N LEU A 59 0.19 -6.42 2.42
CA LEU A 59 -0.77 -6.50 1.31
C LEU A 59 -0.13 -6.95 0.00
N LYS A 60 1.02 -6.38 -0.35
CA LYS A 60 1.79 -6.80 -1.52
C LYS A 60 2.17 -8.29 -1.43
N MET A 61 2.59 -8.75 -0.25
CA MET A 61 2.92 -10.15 -0.03
C MET A 61 1.69 -11.05 -0.28
N LEU A 62 0.52 -10.67 0.23
CA LEU A 62 -0.73 -11.40 -0.01
C LEU A 62 -1.13 -11.43 -1.49
N PHE A 63 -0.96 -10.32 -2.21
CA PHE A 63 -1.26 -10.28 -3.66
C PHE A 63 -0.32 -11.16 -4.50
N ILE A 64 0.95 -11.29 -4.10
CA ILE A 64 1.91 -12.17 -4.78
C ILE A 64 1.56 -13.65 -4.51
N PHE A 65 1.23 -14.00 -3.26
CA PHE A 65 0.88 -15.38 -2.90
C PHE A 65 -0.48 -15.86 -3.42
N SER A 66 -1.39 -14.94 -3.77
CA SER A 66 -2.70 -15.29 -4.33
C SER A 66 -2.69 -15.50 -5.85
N LEU A 67 -1.54 -15.35 -6.51
CA LEU A 67 -1.35 -15.52 -7.95
C LEU A 67 -0.62 -16.83 -8.34
N ASP A 68 -0.44 -17.76 -7.39
CA ASP A 68 0.03 -19.14 -7.61
C ASP A 68 -1.17 -20.11 -7.68
#